data_AF-A0AA35JNS2-F1
#
_entry.id   AF-A0AA35JNS2-F1
#
_cell.length_a   1.000
_cell.length_b   1.000
_cell.length_c   1.000
_cell.angle_alpha   90.00
_cell.angle_beta   90.00
_cell.angle_gamma   90.00
#
_symmetry.space_group_name_H-M   'P 1'
#
loop_
_entity.id
_entity.type
_entity.pdbx_description
1 polymer ?
#
loop_
_entity_poly.entity_id
_entity_poly.type
_entity_poly.pdbx_seq_one_letter_code
_entity_poly.pdbx_strand_id
1 'polypeptide(L)'
;MESFVRRYLDKQKRRASVSDICPPPLLPLTRDDIKPGTENDRLGLVRDTMFQNHLILKPELGRTLRRCAKIPGSDFVYGLTLRGTDGGMPEAIGNWRVMTPTVTKKKEKPKDYIVMNYRGIKAGLFTAKEHYLYRQHHDVRRKGADGDRFPRDPPRLPDAMTYGRPYRPSTPFIDVFQHKFGDQWVEENRKNCVYVKEDKHKKRRGKIYDTRAVMLRKYQIPVKKDPLWIMPQFRKIAPHLNTFPSLEDRVKAFKAKEMEAAVRHGQLAQGIYTHL
;
A
#
# COMPACT_ATOMS: atom_id res chain seq x y z
N MET A 1 39.43 52.82 25.77
CA MET A 1 39.08 51.69 24.86
C MET A 1 38.95 50.35 25.59
N GLU A 2 39.75 50.07 26.63
CA GLU A 2 39.71 48.79 27.36
C GLU A 2 38.38 48.48 28.07
N SER A 3 37.65 49.50 28.55
CA SER A 3 36.38 49.32 29.24
C SER A 3 35.25 48.85 28.32
N PHE A 4 35.27 49.24 27.05
CA PHE A 4 34.28 48.83 26.06
C PHE A 4 34.53 47.40 25.58
N VAL A 5 35.80 47.05 25.34
CA VAL A 5 36.20 45.69 24.96
C VAL A 5 35.88 44.69 26.09
N ARG A 6 36.16 45.05 27.35
CA ARG A 6 35.76 44.24 28.51
C ARG A 6 34.24 44.07 28.60
N ARG A 7 33.46 45.16 28.46
CA ARG A 7 31.99 45.08 28.46
C ARG A 7 31.45 44.24 27.30
N TYR A 8 32.07 44.32 26.13
CA TYR A 8 31.70 43.53 24.94
C TYR A 8 31.97 42.04 25.15
N LEU A 9 33.15 41.69 25.68
CA LEU A 9 33.52 40.30 26.00
C LEU A 9 32.64 39.71 27.12
N ASP A 10 32.29 40.50 28.14
CA ASP A 10 31.35 40.07 29.18
C ASP A 10 29.93 39.86 28.64
N LYS A 11 29.51 40.68 27.67
CA LYS A 11 28.21 40.52 26.98
C LYS A 11 28.18 39.28 26.09
N GLN A 12 29.32 38.87 25.52
CA GLN A 12 29.47 37.60 24.79
C GLN A 12 29.41 36.39 25.74
N LYS A 13 30.04 36.46 26.92
CA LYS A 13 29.96 35.39 27.95
C LYS A 13 28.57 35.17 28.53
N ARG A 14 27.71 36.20 28.54
CA ARG A 14 26.33 36.11 29.08
C ARG A 14 25.29 35.67 28.05
N ARG A 15 25.67 35.45 26.79
CA ARG A 15 24.78 34.81 25.82
C ARG A 15 24.82 33.33 26.12
N ALA A 16 23.71 32.79 26.64
CA ALA A 16 23.51 31.35 26.73
C ALA A 16 23.89 30.74 25.37
N SER A 17 24.85 29.83 25.37
CA SER A 17 25.22 29.12 24.16
C SER A 17 23.99 28.35 23.67
N VAL A 18 23.86 28.10 22.37
CA VAL A 18 22.72 27.32 21.84
C VAL A 18 22.64 25.94 22.51
N SER A 19 23.78 25.41 22.98
CA SER A 19 23.89 24.20 23.82
C SER A 19 23.31 24.32 25.23
N ASP A 20 23.21 25.54 25.79
CA ASP A 20 22.55 25.80 27.08
C ASP A 20 21.02 25.90 26.94
N ILE A 21 20.53 26.29 25.75
CA ILE A 21 19.10 26.43 25.44
C ILE A 21 18.52 25.08 24.97
N CYS A 22 19.29 24.32 24.20
CA CYS A 22 18.91 23.00 23.70
C CYS A 22 20.00 21.99 24.04
N PRO A 23 19.75 21.00 24.93
CA PRO A 23 20.73 19.96 25.17
C PRO A 23 21.04 19.20 23.87
N PRO A 24 22.27 18.68 23.71
CA PRO A 24 22.67 17.94 22.52
C PRO A 24 21.71 16.78 22.24
N PRO A 25 21.59 16.35 20.98
CA PRO A 25 20.68 15.27 20.61
C PRO A 25 20.97 14.05 21.48
N LEU A 26 19.91 13.60 22.16
CA LEU A 26 20.00 12.55 23.17
C LEU A 26 20.49 11.26 22.50
N LEU A 27 21.74 10.89 22.80
CA LEU A 27 22.28 9.58 22.46
C LEU A 27 21.40 8.47 23.05
N PRO A 28 21.37 7.28 22.44
CA PRO A 28 20.69 6.13 23.04
C PRO A 28 21.25 5.88 24.43
N LEU A 29 20.34 5.72 25.42
CA LEU A 29 20.74 5.47 26.80
C LEU A 29 21.52 4.16 26.89
N THR A 30 22.53 4.16 27.74
CA THR A 30 23.23 2.96 28.18
C THR A 30 22.84 2.63 29.62
N ARG A 31 23.16 1.41 30.07
CA ARG A 31 22.89 1.00 31.44
C ARG A 31 23.55 1.90 32.48
N ASP A 32 24.71 2.47 32.14
CA ASP A 32 25.50 3.33 33.03
C ASP A 32 24.86 4.72 33.24
N ASP A 33 23.99 5.14 32.31
CA ASP A 33 23.32 6.45 32.36
C ASP A 33 22.12 6.46 33.34
N ILE A 34 21.67 5.29 33.80
CA ILE A 34 20.44 5.13 34.59
C ILE A 34 20.78 5.16 36.07
N LYS A 35 20.27 6.19 36.74
CA LYS A 35 20.40 6.34 38.18
C LYS A 35 19.19 5.72 38.88
N PRO A 36 19.37 5.15 40.09
CA PRO A 36 18.26 4.67 40.91
C PRO A 36 17.21 5.76 41.11
N GLY A 37 15.94 5.43 40.89
CA GLY A 37 14.81 6.37 41.02
C GLY A 37 14.51 7.21 39.77
N THR A 38 15.19 6.98 38.65
CA THR A 38 14.77 7.51 37.35
C THR A 38 13.59 6.71 36.78
N GLU A 39 12.79 7.30 35.90
CA GLU A 39 11.59 6.63 35.35
C GLU A 39 11.91 5.32 34.59
N ASN A 40 13.09 5.27 34.00
CA ASN A 40 13.61 4.12 33.26
C ASN A 40 14.40 3.13 34.13
N ASP A 41 14.45 3.36 35.45
CA ASP A 41 14.95 2.39 36.41
C ASP A 41 14.05 1.14 36.42
N ARG A 42 14.69 -0.03 36.40
CA ARG A 42 14.02 -1.33 36.25
C ARG A 42 14.62 -2.33 37.21
N LEU A 43 13.75 -3.05 37.89
CA LEU A 43 14.14 -4.18 38.71
C LEU A 43 14.42 -5.40 37.83
N GLY A 44 15.49 -6.14 38.12
CA GLY A 44 15.85 -7.39 37.45
C GLY A 44 16.96 -7.27 36.40
N LEU A 45 17.01 -8.23 35.47
CA LEU A 45 18.05 -8.28 34.44
C LEU A 45 17.76 -7.29 33.30
N VAL A 46 18.49 -6.19 33.30
CA VAL A 46 18.39 -5.11 32.32
C VAL A 46 19.45 -5.29 31.22
N ARG A 47 19.02 -5.29 29.95
CA ARG A 47 19.89 -5.38 28.76
C ARG A 47 19.98 -4.03 28.05
N ASP A 48 21.13 -3.69 27.49
CA ASP A 48 21.33 -2.42 26.77
C ASP A 48 20.39 -2.26 25.55
N THR A 49 20.03 -3.36 24.91
CA THR A 49 19.09 -3.36 23.77
C THR A 49 17.70 -2.88 24.16
N MET A 50 17.31 -2.96 25.44
CA MET A 50 16.03 -2.42 25.91
C MET A 50 15.99 -0.89 25.84
N PHE A 51 17.14 -0.23 25.95
CA PHE A 51 17.28 1.23 25.86
C PHE A 51 17.45 1.75 24.44
N GLN A 52 17.71 0.84 23.49
CA GLN A 52 17.74 1.14 22.06
C GLN A 52 16.35 1.06 21.41
N ASN A 53 15.34 0.54 22.13
CA ASN A 53 13.98 0.44 21.61
C ASN A 53 13.07 1.52 22.20
N HIS A 54 12.65 2.46 21.35
CA HIS A 54 11.76 3.56 21.71
C HIS A 54 10.39 3.14 22.25
N LEU A 55 9.90 1.93 21.96
CA LEU A 55 8.62 1.42 22.47
C LEU A 55 8.73 0.92 23.91
N ILE A 56 9.94 0.53 24.32
CA ILE A 56 10.21 -0.04 25.63
C ILE A 56 10.54 1.09 26.63
N LEU A 57 11.20 2.15 26.17
CA LEU A 57 11.66 3.26 26.99
C LEU A 57 10.50 4.16 27.45
N LYS A 58 10.47 4.51 28.74
CA LYS A 58 9.47 5.41 29.31
C LYS A 58 9.85 6.89 29.05
N PRO A 59 8.86 7.74 28.72
CA PRO A 59 9.09 9.14 28.41
C PRO A 59 9.40 9.96 29.66
N GLU A 60 10.66 10.40 29.79
CA GLU A 60 11.15 11.25 30.89
C GLU A 60 10.39 12.59 30.97
N LEU A 61 9.87 12.93 32.15
CA LEU A 61 9.17 14.20 32.39
C LEU A 61 10.10 15.40 32.10
N GLY A 62 9.59 16.36 31.33
CA GLY A 62 10.33 17.58 30.95
C GLY A 62 11.38 17.38 29.86
N ARG A 63 11.47 16.17 29.27
CA ARG A 63 12.36 15.87 28.14
C ARG A 63 11.55 15.41 26.93
N THR A 64 12.14 15.57 25.74
CA THR A 64 11.52 15.07 24.51
C THR A 64 11.66 13.55 24.42
N LEU A 65 10.72 12.90 23.72
CA LEU A 65 10.74 11.45 23.55
C LEU A 65 12.02 11.00 22.83
N ARG A 66 12.78 10.10 23.44
CA ARG A 66 13.99 9.52 22.83
C ARG A 66 13.61 8.55 21.72
N ARG A 67 14.01 8.86 20.48
CA ARG A 67 13.82 7.96 19.32
C ARG A 67 14.79 6.77 19.28
N CYS A 68 15.77 6.73 20.17
CA CYS A 68 16.75 5.65 20.33
C CYS A 68 17.50 5.28 19.03
N ALA A 69 17.60 6.21 18.10
CA ALA A 69 18.35 6.03 16.86
C ALA A 69 19.84 6.29 17.10
N LYS A 70 20.71 5.61 16.34
CA LYS A 70 22.13 5.96 16.29
C LYS A 70 22.28 7.27 15.54
N ILE A 71 22.45 8.32 16.30
CA ILE A 71 22.58 9.70 15.84
C ILE A 71 24.08 10.04 15.91
N PRO A 72 24.65 10.69 14.87
CA PRO A 72 26.04 11.12 14.95
C PRO A 72 26.24 12.08 16.13
N GLY A 73 27.41 11.98 16.78
CA GLY A 73 27.68 12.60 18.09
C GLY A 73 27.55 14.12 18.11
N SER A 74 27.87 14.72 19.26
CA SER A 74 27.75 16.18 19.50
C SER A 74 28.45 17.04 18.45
N ASP A 75 29.50 16.53 17.83
CA ASP A 75 30.34 17.25 16.88
C ASP A 75 29.72 17.31 15.47
N PHE A 76 28.63 16.58 15.25
CA PHE A 76 27.92 16.57 13.99
C PHE A 76 26.89 17.69 13.91
N VAL A 77 27.07 18.56 12.92
CA VAL A 77 26.12 19.65 12.61
C VAL A 77 25.03 19.11 11.69
N TYR A 78 23.79 19.07 12.18
CA TYR A 78 22.63 18.72 11.36
C TYR A 78 22.28 19.83 10.38
N GLY A 79 21.84 19.44 9.19
CA GLY A 79 21.46 20.35 8.12
C GLY A 79 22.30 20.16 6.86
N LEU A 80 21.88 20.81 5.77
CA LEU A 80 22.65 20.84 4.54
C LEU A 80 23.73 21.92 4.66
N THR A 81 24.99 21.51 4.83
CA THR A 81 26.11 22.42 4.58
C THR A 81 26.29 22.54 3.06
N LEU A 82 25.94 23.69 2.50
CA LEU A 82 26.27 24.04 1.12
C LEU A 82 27.78 24.32 1.04
N ARG A 83 28.61 23.28 1.06
CA ARG A 83 30.00 23.40 0.65
C ARG A 83 29.97 23.52 -0.87
N GLY A 84 30.12 24.74 -1.37
CA GLY A 84 30.28 24.98 -2.80
C GLY A 84 31.53 24.25 -3.28
N THR A 85 31.33 23.09 -3.93
CA THR A 85 32.40 22.35 -4.63
C THR A 85 32.63 22.91 -6.03
N ASP A 86 32.12 24.11 -6.30
CA ASP A 86 32.04 24.68 -7.65
C ASP A 86 33.32 25.41 -8.06
N GLY A 87 34.42 25.26 -7.30
CA GLY A 87 35.71 25.88 -7.61
C GLY A 87 35.75 27.40 -7.54
N GLY A 88 34.60 28.03 -7.28
CA GLY A 88 34.40 29.47 -7.37
C GLY A 88 34.34 29.97 -8.82
N MET A 89 34.37 31.30 -8.95
CA MET A 89 34.34 32.02 -10.23
C MET A 89 35.43 31.60 -11.24
N PRO A 90 36.70 31.34 -10.85
CA PRO A 90 37.72 30.99 -11.83
C PRO A 90 37.49 29.64 -12.51
N GLU A 91 36.97 28.63 -11.79
CA GLU A 91 36.68 27.32 -12.39
C GLU A 91 35.45 27.38 -13.32
N ALA A 92 34.48 28.25 -13.00
CA ALA A 92 33.30 28.48 -13.83
C ALA A 92 33.62 29.17 -15.18
N ILE A 93 34.61 30.08 -15.20
CA ILE A 93 35.03 30.77 -16.43
C ILE A 93 36.07 29.95 -17.20
N GLY A 94 36.99 29.29 -16.51
CA GLY A 94 38.12 28.60 -17.13
C GLY A 94 37.78 27.25 -17.79
N ASN A 95 36.72 26.58 -17.34
CA ASN A 95 36.40 25.22 -17.80
C ASN A 95 35.08 25.18 -18.58
N TRP A 96 35.16 24.96 -19.90
CA TRP A 96 33.98 24.62 -20.71
C TRP A 96 33.51 23.20 -20.37
N ARG A 97 32.55 23.08 -19.46
CA ARG A 97 31.98 21.78 -19.08
C ARG A 97 31.09 21.25 -20.20
N VAL A 98 31.67 20.43 -21.09
CA VAL A 98 30.87 19.56 -21.96
C VAL A 98 30.21 18.54 -21.05
N MET A 99 28.87 18.57 -20.95
CA MET A 99 28.11 17.57 -20.19
C MET A 99 28.44 16.19 -20.75
N THR A 100 29.34 15.47 -20.10
CA THR A 100 29.55 14.06 -20.43
C THR A 100 28.23 13.36 -20.14
N PRO A 101 27.66 12.60 -21.08
CA PRO A 101 26.43 11.89 -20.85
C PRO A 101 26.60 11.08 -19.57
N THR A 102 25.75 11.35 -18.58
CA THR A 102 25.78 10.61 -17.34
C THR A 102 25.54 9.16 -17.71
N VAL A 103 26.56 8.31 -17.51
CA VAL A 103 26.41 6.86 -17.63
C VAL A 103 25.50 6.45 -16.48
N THR A 104 24.19 6.55 -16.70
CA THR A 104 23.20 6.03 -15.77
C THR A 104 23.51 4.54 -15.66
N LYS A 105 24.05 4.14 -14.49
CA LYS A 105 24.30 2.73 -14.22
C LYS A 105 22.99 2.01 -14.47
N LYS A 106 22.97 1.12 -15.46
CA LYS A 106 21.77 0.35 -15.81
C LYS A 106 21.34 -0.37 -14.53
N LYS A 107 20.23 0.07 -13.93
CA LYS A 107 19.71 -0.57 -12.73
C LYS A 107 19.48 -2.03 -13.06
N GLU A 108 20.11 -2.87 -12.26
CA GLU A 108 19.94 -4.31 -12.35
C GLU A 108 18.45 -4.65 -12.26
N LYS A 109 17.93 -5.34 -13.28
CA LYS A 109 16.51 -5.73 -13.30
C LYS A 109 16.21 -6.65 -12.12
N PRO A 110 15.04 -6.52 -11.47
CA PRO A 110 14.68 -7.40 -10.37
C PRO A 110 14.56 -8.85 -10.85
N LYS A 111 14.94 -9.79 -9.99
CA LYS A 111 14.78 -11.23 -10.23
C LYS A 111 13.31 -11.63 -10.35
N ASP A 112 13.01 -12.58 -11.22
CA ASP A 112 11.65 -13.11 -11.43
C ASP A 112 11.44 -14.40 -10.63
N TYR A 113 11.08 -14.24 -9.36
CA TYR A 113 10.87 -15.36 -8.45
C TYR A 113 9.76 -16.32 -8.87
N ILE A 114 8.77 -15.86 -9.64
CA ILE A 114 7.66 -16.72 -10.08
C ILE A 114 8.17 -17.73 -11.09
N VAL A 115 8.93 -17.25 -12.09
CA VAL A 115 9.52 -18.11 -13.11
C VAL A 115 10.58 -19.02 -12.51
N MET A 116 11.41 -18.51 -11.59
CA MET A 116 12.43 -19.32 -10.90
C MET A 116 11.79 -20.45 -10.08
N ASN A 117 10.71 -20.16 -9.33
CA ASN A 117 10.04 -21.17 -8.52
C ASN A 117 9.35 -22.22 -9.40
N TYR A 118 8.66 -21.79 -10.46
CA TYR A 118 8.05 -22.69 -11.44
C TYR A 118 9.10 -23.63 -12.07
N ARG A 119 10.26 -23.11 -12.48
CA ARG A 119 11.34 -23.92 -13.04
C ARG A 119 11.97 -24.85 -12.01
N GLY A 120 12.10 -24.40 -10.77
CA GLY A 120 12.57 -25.23 -9.65
C GLY A 120 11.65 -26.44 -9.43
N ILE A 121 10.33 -26.23 -9.41
CA ILE A 121 9.35 -27.33 -9.31
C ILE A 121 9.45 -28.25 -10.52
N LYS A 122 9.60 -27.70 -11.73
CA LYS A 122 9.78 -28.49 -12.96
C LYS A 122 11.07 -29.33 -12.94
N ALA A 123 12.10 -28.86 -12.24
CA ALA A 123 13.35 -29.59 -12.03
C ALA A 123 13.28 -30.60 -10.87
N GLY A 124 12.12 -30.77 -10.22
CA GLY A 124 11.93 -31.70 -9.10
C GLY A 124 12.40 -31.17 -7.75
N LEU A 125 12.61 -29.86 -7.62
CA LEU A 125 12.95 -29.22 -6.35
C LEU A 125 11.66 -28.81 -5.62
N PHE A 126 11.49 -29.30 -4.41
CA PHE A 126 10.28 -29.07 -3.60
C PHE A 126 10.61 -28.44 -2.24
N THR A 127 11.85 -28.53 -1.78
CA THR A 127 12.28 -28.01 -0.48
C THR A 127 12.65 -26.53 -0.58
N ALA A 128 12.37 -25.74 0.47
CA ALA A 128 12.75 -24.33 0.51
C ALA A 128 14.27 -24.10 0.34
N LYS A 129 15.11 -24.99 0.90
CA LYS A 129 16.57 -24.95 0.75
C LYS A 129 17.01 -25.18 -0.70
N GLU A 130 16.42 -26.14 -1.38
CA GLU A 130 16.66 -26.42 -2.80
C GLU A 130 16.26 -25.23 -3.67
N HIS A 131 15.09 -24.63 -3.42
CA HIS A 131 14.69 -23.42 -4.11
C HIS A 131 15.62 -22.23 -3.84
N TYR A 132 16.18 -22.12 -2.63
CA TYR A 132 17.18 -21.10 -2.32
C TYR A 132 18.45 -21.29 -3.15
N LEU A 133 19.01 -22.51 -3.19
CA LEU A 133 20.17 -22.85 -4.02
C LEU A 133 19.86 -22.64 -5.52
N TYR A 134 18.70 -23.09 -5.98
CA TYR A 134 18.25 -22.90 -7.36
C TYR A 134 18.25 -21.42 -7.75
N ARG A 135 17.83 -20.53 -6.83
CA ARG A 135 17.80 -19.08 -7.03
C ARG A 135 19.17 -18.40 -7.03
N GLN A 136 20.18 -19.03 -6.43
CA GLN A 136 21.56 -18.57 -6.49
C GLN A 136 22.19 -18.90 -7.84
N HIS A 137 21.94 -20.11 -8.36
CA HIS A 137 22.54 -20.57 -9.62
C HIS A 137 21.81 -20.14 -10.90
N HIS A 138 20.51 -19.84 -10.82
CA HIS A 138 19.70 -19.47 -11.99
C HIS A 138 19.24 -18.02 -11.93
N ASP A 139 19.98 -17.08 -12.53
CA ASP A 139 19.58 -15.66 -12.57
C ASP A 139 18.54 -15.39 -13.66
N VAL A 140 17.26 -15.55 -13.33
CA VAL A 140 16.15 -15.14 -14.19
C VAL A 140 15.65 -13.78 -13.74
N ARG A 141 15.75 -12.78 -14.60
CA ARG A 141 15.29 -11.41 -14.30
C ARG A 141 14.00 -11.09 -15.03
N ARG A 142 13.16 -10.27 -14.40
CA ARG A 142 11.95 -9.77 -15.05
C ARG A 142 12.37 -9.03 -16.31
N LYS A 143 11.67 -9.31 -17.40
CA LYS A 143 11.72 -8.41 -18.55
C LYS A 143 11.30 -7.04 -18.02
N GLY A 144 12.04 -5.99 -18.39
CA GLY A 144 11.55 -4.65 -18.11
C GLY A 144 10.17 -4.58 -18.73
N ALA A 145 9.18 -3.99 -18.04
CA ALA A 145 7.97 -3.60 -18.74
C ALA A 145 8.42 -2.88 -20.02
N ASP A 146 7.83 -3.22 -21.16
CA ASP A 146 8.09 -2.61 -22.47
C ASP A 146 7.67 -1.13 -22.44
N GLY A 147 8.37 -0.37 -21.59
CA GLY A 147 8.29 1.06 -21.35
C GLY A 147 9.40 1.79 -22.09
N ASP A 148 10.26 1.06 -22.81
CA ASP A 148 10.98 1.60 -23.96
C ASP A 148 9.98 1.68 -25.15
N ARG A 149 8.89 2.41 -24.94
CA ARG A 149 7.91 2.75 -25.99
C ARG A 149 8.43 3.86 -26.89
N PHE A 150 9.59 4.42 -26.55
CA PHE A 150 10.33 5.23 -27.49
C PHE A 150 11.00 4.25 -28.45
N PRO A 151 10.67 4.28 -29.75
CA PRO A 151 11.50 3.59 -30.73
C PRO A 151 12.94 4.03 -30.50
N ARG A 152 13.88 3.07 -30.47
CA ARG A 152 15.31 3.33 -30.22
C ARG A 152 15.88 4.42 -31.11
N ASP A 153 15.27 4.58 -32.28
CA ASP A 153 15.58 5.63 -33.22
C ASP A 153 14.41 6.62 -33.25
N PRO A 154 14.66 7.93 -33.04
CA PRO A 154 13.65 8.92 -33.32
C PRO A 154 13.20 8.77 -34.78
N PRO A 155 11.90 8.91 -35.09
CA PRO A 155 11.44 8.84 -36.46
C PRO A 155 12.22 9.85 -37.31
N ARG A 156 12.72 9.42 -38.48
CA ARG A 156 13.41 10.31 -39.41
C ARG A 156 12.45 11.43 -39.81
N LEU A 157 12.78 12.65 -39.43
CA LEU A 157 12.02 13.84 -39.79
C LEU A 157 12.40 14.24 -41.22
N PRO A 158 11.46 14.72 -42.06
CA PRO A 158 11.77 15.21 -43.40
C PRO A 158 12.74 16.40 -43.34
N ASP A 159 13.69 16.48 -44.28
CA ASP A 159 14.73 17.53 -44.33
C ASP A 159 14.17 18.96 -44.45
N ALA A 160 12.96 19.12 -44.99
CA ALA A 160 12.27 20.39 -45.14
C ALA A 160 11.26 20.70 -44.01
N MET A 161 11.30 19.95 -42.90
CA MET A 161 10.34 20.17 -41.81
C MET A 161 10.71 21.45 -41.03
N THR A 162 9.86 22.47 -41.12
CA THR A 162 9.97 23.71 -40.34
C THR A 162 9.56 23.45 -38.90
N TYR A 163 10.49 23.64 -37.96
CA TYR A 163 10.21 23.59 -36.53
C TYR A 163 9.66 24.92 -36.06
N GLY A 164 8.52 24.87 -35.37
CA GLY A 164 7.88 26.06 -34.84
C GLY A 164 6.38 25.81 -34.67
N ARG A 165 5.79 26.40 -33.64
CA ARG A 165 4.33 26.44 -33.54
C ARG A 165 3.86 27.52 -34.52
N PRO A 166 3.00 27.22 -35.50
CA PRO A 166 2.43 28.27 -36.33
C PRO A 166 1.76 29.31 -35.42
N TYR A 167 1.71 30.56 -35.89
CA TYR A 167 1.06 31.62 -35.12
C TYR A 167 -0.33 31.15 -34.71
N ARG A 168 -0.62 31.21 -33.39
CA ARG A 168 -1.93 30.83 -32.87
C ARG A 168 -2.93 31.78 -33.51
N PRO A 169 -3.90 31.29 -34.31
CA PRO A 169 -4.91 32.19 -34.87
C PRO A 169 -5.61 32.89 -33.70
N SER A 170 -5.94 34.18 -33.88
CA SER A 170 -6.76 34.90 -32.91
C SER A 170 -8.03 34.09 -32.65
N THR A 171 -8.47 34.02 -31.40
CA THR A 171 -9.76 33.40 -31.06
C THR A 171 -10.85 34.05 -31.91
N PRO A 172 -11.53 33.29 -32.79
CA PRO A 172 -12.54 33.85 -33.68
C PRO A 172 -13.64 34.50 -32.84
N PHE A 173 -13.78 35.82 -32.98
CA PHE A 173 -14.67 36.64 -32.17
C PHE A 173 -16.13 36.16 -32.22
N ILE A 174 -16.57 35.71 -33.39
CA ILE A 174 -17.92 35.17 -33.61
C ILE A 174 -18.21 33.97 -32.69
N ASP A 175 -17.25 33.06 -32.52
CA ASP A 175 -17.43 31.87 -31.69
C ASP A 175 -17.48 32.19 -30.19
N VAL A 176 -16.86 33.31 -29.78
CA VAL A 176 -16.97 33.84 -28.42
C VAL A 176 -18.37 34.39 -28.17
N PHE A 177 -18.93 35.18 -29.10
CA PHE A 177 -20.31 35.69 -29.01
C PHE A 177 -21.36 34.58 -29.03
N GLN A 178 -21.10 33.52 -29.79
CA GLN A 178 -21.97 32.35 -29.88
C GLN A 178 -21.76 31.35 -28.73
N HIS A 179 -20.92 31.67 -27.74
CA HIS A 179 -20.59 30.79 -26.59
C HIS A 179 -20.09 29.37 -26.96
N LYS A 180 -19.60 29.16 -28.19
CA LYS A 180 -19.22 27.82 -28.69
C LYS A 180 -18.14 27.15 -27.85
N PHE A 181 -17.20 27.92 -27.31
CA PHE A 181 -16.15 27.37 -26.44
C PHE A 181 -16.71 26.81 -25.13
N GLY A 182 -17.80 27.40 -24.62
CA GLY A 182 -18.53 26.89 -23.47
C GLY A 182 -19.22 25.57 -23.79
N ASP A 183 -19.90 25.50 -24.93
CA ASP A 183 -20.57 24.28 -25.39
C ASP A 183 -19.58 23.14 -25.65
N GLN A 184 -18.46 23.43 -26.33
CA GLN A 184 -17.37 22.47 -26.56
C GLN A 184 -16.81 21.93 -25.24
N TRP A 185 -16.62 22.80 -24.23
CA TRP A 185 -16.14 22.37 -22.92
C TRP A 185 -17.15 21.45 -22.20
N VAL A 186 -18.44 21.75 -22.29
CA VAL A 186 -19.50 20.89 -21.74
C VAL A 186 -19.52 19.53 -22.45
N GLU A 187 -19.37 19.50 -23.77
CA GLU A 187 -19.30 18.26 -24.55
C GLU A 187 -18.06 17.43 -24.23
N GLU A 188 -16.89 18.04 -24.16
CA GLU A 188 -15.65 17.37 -23.77
C GLU A 188 -15.75 16.78 -22.38
N ASN A 189 -16.33 17.50 -21.42
CA ASN A 189 -16.56 16.97 -20.08
C ASN A 189 -17.57 15.83 -20.03
N ARG A 190 -18.63 15.87 -20.85
CA ARG A 190 -19.56 14.75 -21.01
C ARG A 190 -18.83 13.52 -21.56
N LYS A 191 -18.02 13.68 -22.61
CA LYS A 191 -17.19 12.61 -23.21
C LYS A 191 -16.19 12.05 -22.20
N ASN A 192 -15.48 12.92 -21.47
CA ASN A 192 -14.53 12.53 -20.44
C ASN A 192 -15.21 11.78 -19.28
N CYS A 193 -16.39 12.21 -18.85
CA CYS A 193 -17.20 11.50 -17.86
C CYS A 193 -17.55 10.08 -18.30
N VAL A 194 -17.96 9.89 -19.56
CA VAL A 194 -18.26 8.56 -20.12
C VAL A 194 -16.99 7.71 -20.18
N TYR A 195 -15.89 8.25 -20.70
CA TYR A 195 -14.61 7.56 -20.79
C TYR A 195 -14.09 7.10 -19.41
N VAL A 196 -14.14 7.98 -18.40
CA VAL A 196 -13.73 7.64 -17.02
C VAL A 196 -14.62 6.56 -16.41
N LYS A 197 -15.93 6.58 -16.68
CA LYS A 197 -16.85 5.52 -16.24
C LYS A 197 -16.50 4.19 -16.89
N GLU A 198 -16.31 4.16 -18.21
CA GLU A 198 -15.94 2.94 -18.94
C GLU A 198 -14.59 2.37 -18.49
N ASP A 199 -13.59 3.22 -18.28
CA ASP A 199 -12.25 2.78 -17.86
C ASP A 199 -12.25 2.22 -16.43
N LYS A 200 -13.07 2.80 -15.54
CA LYS A 200 -13.33 2.22 -14.19
C LYS A 200 -14.05 0.86 -14.28
N HIS A 201 -14.99 0.71 -15.21
CA HIS A 201 -15.67 -0.57 -15.43
C HIS A 201 -14.72 -1.62 -16.04
N LYS A 202 -13.83 -1.24 -16.97
CA LYS A 202 -12.81 -2.12 -17.56
C LYS A 202 -11.81 -2.61 -16.51
N LYS A 203 -11.39 -1.77 -15.56
CA LYS A 203 -10.51 -2.16 -14.44
C LYS A 203 -11.14 -3.16 -13.47
N ARG A 204 -12.48 -3.22 -13.41
CA ARG A 204 -13.24 -4.19 -12.57
C ARG A 204 -13.59 -5.50 -13.30
N ARG A 205 -13.20 -5.68 -14.57
CA ARG A 205 -13.50 -6.88 -15.38
C ARG A 205 -12.49 -8.04 -15.20
N GLY A 206 -11.67 -8.03 -14.15
CA GLY A 206 -11.08 -9.28 -13.67
C GLY A 206 -12.17 -10.12 -13.01
N LYS A 207 -12.22 -11.43 -13.27
CA LYS A 207 -13.00 -12.34 -12.41
C LYS A 207 -12.44 -12.16 -10.99
N ILE A 208 -13.18 -11.50 -10.10
CA ILE A 208 -12.86 -11.49 -8.68
C ILE A 208 -13.06 -12.92 -8.23
N TYR A 209 -11.98 -13.66 -8.11
CA TYR A 209 -12.03 -15.01 -7.58
C TYR A 209 -12.48 -14.90 -6.13
N ASP A 210 -13.57 -15.57 -5.78
CA ASP A 210 -13.95 -15.74 -4.39
C ASP A 210 -12.77 -16.39 -3.66
N THR A 211 -12.40 -15.84 -2.50
CA THR A 211 -11.41 -16.49 -1.65
C THR A 211 -11.98 -17.82 -1.15
N ARG A 212 -11.11 -18.77 -0.76
CA ARG A 212 -11.54 -20.06 -0.21
C ARG A 212 -12.54 -19.92 0.94
N ALA A 213 -12.41 -18.88 1.75
CA ALA A 213 -13.36 -18.56 2.82
C ALA A 213 -14.75 -18.18 2.29
N VAL A 214 -14.84 -17.37 1.22
CA VAL A 214 -16.11 -17.02 0.58
C VAL A 214 -16.73 -18.23 -0.11
N MET A 215 -15.92 -19.07 -0.77
CA MET A 215 -16.40 -20.32 -1.35
C MET A 215 -16.96 -21.27 -0.28
N LEU A 216 -16.27 -21.44 0.85
CA LEU A 216 -16.75 -22.26 1.97
C LEU A 216 -18.00 -21.68 2.65
N ARG A 217 -18.16 -20.35 2.66
CA ARG A 217 -19.39 -19.70 3.15
C ARG A 217 -20.58 -19.94 2.24
N LYS A 218 -20.37 -19.89 0.91
CA LYS A 218 -21.42 -20.13 -0.10
C LYS A 218 -21.77 -21.61 -0.21
N TYR A 219 -20.78 -22.48 -0.09
CA TYR A 219 -20.97 -23.93 -0.17
C TYR A 219 -21.41 -24.48 1.20
N GLN A 220 -22.72 -24.56 1.39
CA GLN A 220 -23.27 -25.36 2.48
C GLN A 220 -23.27 -26.83 2.05
N ILE A 221 -22.70 -27.70 2.87
CA ILE A 221 -22.75 -29.14 2.64
C ILE A 221 -24.24 -29.52 2.65
N PRO A 222 -24.78 -30.17 1.60
CA PRO A 222 -26.16 -30.60 1.60
C PRO A 222 -26.35 -31.58 2.76
N VAL A 223 -27.00 -31.12 3.82
CA VAL A 223 -27.36 -31.96 4.96
C VAL A 223 -28.40 -32.95 4.44
N LYS A 224 -28.08 -34.24 4.46
CA LYS A 224 -29.08 -35.28 4.22
C LYS A 224 -30.16 -35.09 5.27
N LYS A 225 -31.37 -34.70 4.85
CA LYS A 225 -32.50 -34.61 5.78
C LYS A 225 -32.75 -36.04 6.25
N ASP A 226 -32.49 -36.31 7.52
CA ASP A 226 -32.85 -37.61 8.12
C ASP A 226 -34.35 -37.81 7.94
N PRO A 227 -34.80 -39.05 7.63
CA PRO A 227 -36.22 -39.31 7.51
C PRO A 227 -36.91 -38.93 8.83
N LEU A 228 -38.11 -38.35 8.72
CA LEU A 228 -38.96 -38.10 9.88
C LEU A 228 -39.07 -39.37 10.72
N TRP A 229 -38.98 -39.26 12.04
CA TRP A 229 -39.06 -40.41 12.92
C TRP A 229 -40.41 -41.12 12.74
N ILE A 230 -40.36 -42.41 12.41
CA ILE A 230 -41.53 -43.28 12.24
C ILE A 230 -41.36 -44.44 13.21
N MET A 231 -42.38 -44.70 14.04
CA MET A 231 -42.38 -45.88 14.93
C MET A 231 -42.19 -47.18 14.13
N PRO A 232 -41.41 -48.15 14.62
CA PRO A 232 -41.11 -49.40 13.90
C PRO A 232 -42.35 -50.14 13.37
N GLN A 233 -43.43 -50.16 14.17
CA GLN A 233 -44.69 -50.81 13.81
C GLN A 233 -45.41 -50.17 12.62
N PHE A 234 -45.19 -48.87 12.35
CA PHE A 234 -45.85 -48.13 11.27
C PHE A 234 -45.04 -48.07 9.97
N ARG A 235 -43.84 -48.68 9.91
CA ARG A 235 -43.01 -48.66 8.70
C ARG A 235 -43.61 -49.43 7.53
N LYS A 236 -44.40 -50.47 7.80
CA LYS A 236 -45.01 -51.37 6.80
C LYS A 236 -46.46 -51.01 6.48
N ILE A 237 -47.06 -50.05 7.17
CA ILE A 237 -48.48 -49.71 7.05
C ILE A 237 -48.61 -48.53 6.09
N ALA A 238 -49.39 -48.72 5.02
CA ALA A 238 -49.70 -47.65 4.07
C ALA A 238 -50.59 -46.58 4.73
N PRO A 239 -50.49 -45.31 4.32
CA PRO A 239 -51.35 -44.26 4.87
C PRO A 239 -52.81 -44.59 4.57
N HIS A 240 -53.63 -44.66 5.64
CA HIS A 240 -55.07 -44.95 5.53
C HIS A 240 -55.86 -43.81 4.89
N LEU A 241 -55.35 -42.58 4.93
CA LEU A 241 -55.99 -41.40 4.36
C LEU A 241 -55.00 -40.70 3.42
N ASN A 242 -55.44 -40.44 2.19
CA ASN A 242 -54.75 -39.53 1.28
C ASN A 242 -55.55 -38.23 1.23
N THR A 243 -55.09 -37.22 1.97
CA THR A 243 -55.76 -35.92 2.08
C THR A 243 -55.63 -35.07 0.81
N PHE A 244 -54.76 -35.46 -0.13
CA PHE A 244 -54.53 -34.72 -1.36
C PHE A 244 -55.28 -35.38 -2.53
N PRO A 245 -56.00 -34.59 -3.36
CA PRO A 245 -56.71 -35.10 -4.54
C PRO A 245 -55.78 -35.75 -5.57
N SER A 246 -54.56 -35.21 -5.75
CA SER A 246 -53.56 -35.72 -6.68
C SER A 246 -52.16 -35.77 -6.06
N LEU A 247 -51.26 -36.55 -6.68
CA LEU A 247 -49.85 -36.59 -6.27
C LEU A 247 -49.15 -35.25 -6.51
N GLU A 248 -49.56 -34.52 -7.55
CA GLU A 248 -49.04 -33.20 -7.89
C GLU A 248 -49.40 -32.17 -6.81
N ASP A 249 -50.64 -32.19 -6.33
CA ASP A 249 -51.11 -31.32 -5.25
C ASP A 249 -50.36 -31.61 -3.95
N ARG A 250 -50.06 -32.88 -3.68
CA ARG A 250 -49.23 -33.29 -2.54
C ARG A 250 -47.84 -32.68 -2.63
N VAL A 251 -47.15 -32.84 -3.76
CA VAL A 251 -45.80 -32.26 -3.96
C VAL A 251 -45.84 -30.73 -3.86
N LYS A 252 -46.86 -30.10 -4.44
CA LYS A 252 -47.07 -28.64 -4.38
C LYS A 252 -47.26 -28.14 -2.95
N ALA A 253 -48.08 -28.82 -2.16
CA ALA A 253 -48.31 -28.49 -0.75
C ALA A 253 -47.04 -28.65 0.10
N PHE A 254 -46.27 -29.72 -0.09
CA PHE A 254 -45.00 -29.89 0.62
C PHE A 254 -43.97 -28.83 0.23
N LYS A 255 -43.89 -28.46 -1.05
CA LYS A 255 -43.04 -27.35 -1.51
C LYS A 255 -43.45 -26.02 -0.88
N ALA A 256 -44.75 -25.71 -0.82
CA ALA A 256 -45.26 -24.51 -0.18
C ALA A 256 -44.89 -24.47 1.31
N LYS A 257 -45.05 -25.59 2.03
CA LYS A 257 -44.62 -25.73 3.42
C LYS A 257 -43.12 -25.48 3.60
N GLU A 258 -42.27 -26.01 2.72
CA GLU A 258 -40.82 -25.77 2.78
C GLU A 258 -40.45 -24.31 2.56
N MET A 259 -41.17 -23.60 1.68
CA MET A 259 -40.97 -22.16 1.47
C MET A 259 -41.42 -21.33 2.68
N GLU A 260 -42.55 -21.68 3.29
CA GLU A 260 -43.07 -20.99 4.48
C GLU A 260 -42.27 -21.28 5.75
N ALA A 261 -41.50 -22.35 5.80
CA ALA A 261 -40.76 -22.78 6.98
C ALA A 261 -39.82 -21.70 7.54
N ALA A 262 -39.27 -20.82 6.69
CA ALA A 262 -38.39 -19.74 7.12
C ALA A 262 -39.09 -18.64 7.92
N VAL A 263 -40.41 -18.50 7.79
CA VAL A 263 -41.22 -17.43 8.39
C VAL A 263 -42.07 -17.95 9.57
N ARG A 264 -42.01 -19.24 9.87
CA ARG A 264 -42.80 -19.90 10.93
C ARG A 264 -41.95 -20.20 12.15
N HIS A 265 -42.53 -20.03 13.34
CA HIS A 265 -41.83 -20.33 14.58
C HIS A 265 -41.81 -21.85 14.91
N GLY A 266 -40.80 -22.30 15.67
CA GLY A 266 -40.65 -23.67 16.17
C GLY A 266 -39.70 -24.58 15.37
N GLN A 267 -39.21 -25.65 16.00
CA GLN A 267 -38.18 -26.55 15.45
C GLN A 267 -38.61 -27.29 14.17
N LEU A 268 -39.91 -27.50 13.99
CA LEU A 268 -40.49 -28.11 12.78
C LEU A 268 -41.13 -27.07 11.84
N ALA A 269 -40.98 -25.78 12.15
CA ALA A 269 -41.55 -24.66 11.39
C ALA A 269 -43.06 -24.79 11.10
N GLN A 270 -43.83 -25.30 12.08
CA GLN A 270 -45.29 -25.46 12.02
C GLN A 270 -46.04 -24.47 12.91
N GLY A 271 -45.34 -23.57 13.61
CA GLY A 271 -45.94 -22.58 14.47
C GLY A 271 -46.53 -21.37 13.74
N ILE A 272 -46.86 -20.35 14.52
CA ILE A 272 -47.39 -19.07 14.04
C ILE A 272 -46.33 -18.34 13.21
N TYR A 273 -46.79 -17.54 12.24
CA TYR A 273 -45.91 -16.64 11.49
C TYR A 273 -45.19 -15.69 12.44
N THR A 274 -43.88 -15.57 12.28
CA THR A 274 -43.13 -14.49 12.90
C THR A 274 -43.52 -13.21 12.16
N HIS A 275 -44.34 -12.37 12.78
CA HIS A 275 -44.53 -11.01 12.30
C HIS A 275 -43.16 -10.31 12.36
N LEU A 276 -42.60 -10.00 11.18
CA LEU A 276 -41.62 -8.94 11.02
C LEU A 276 -42.36 -7.61 10.91
#